data_AF-A0AA89CQX5-F1
#
_entry.id   AF-A0AA89CQX5-F1
#
_cell.length_a   1.000
_cell.length_b   1.000
_cell.length_c   1.000
_cell.angle_alpha   90.00
_cell.angle_beta   90.00
_cell.angle_gamma   90.00
#
_symmetry.space_group_name_H-M   'P 1'
#
loop_
_entity.id
_entity.type
_entity.pdbx_description
1 polymer ?
#
loop_
_entity_poly.entity_id
_entity_poly.type
_entity_poly.pdbx_seq_one_letter_code
_entity_poly.pdbx_strand_id
1 'polypeptide(L)'
;MTTVAISQTTVTLEDQCNCEVLSGTDVTSPGMTTPTGADIGDVYVNTDTGTIYFWDGDSWELTSSDDQQLQDFSFDELTNQLTLQLENGGTVSVDVSALQGDGNITSPNGTITISGDANALLGDVEVDIISGGVDQVLVTDATGAVEWIDKSDFDAIADQVTITGLGTVADPFKVEDLAIVTDKLAADAVTNDKLADNAVQTENIVNGTILTEDISSGGVDLVLVTDATGAVEWIDKSDFDAIADQVTITGLGTVADPFKVEDLAIVTDKLAADAVTNDKLADNAVQTENIVNGTILTEDIASGGNDQVLVTDATGAVEWIDKSDFDAIADQVTITGLGTAADPFKVEDLAIVTDKLAADAVTNDKLADNAVQTENIVNGTILTEDIASGGNDQVLVTDATGAVEWIDKA
;
A
#
# COMPACT_ATOMS: atom_id res chain seq x y z
N MET A 1 27.53 41.58 138.35
CA MET A 1 26.50 40.64 137.88
C MET A 1 25.21 41.41 137.71
N THR A 2 24.70 41.38 136.47
CA THR A 2 23.30 41.36 136.05
C THR A 2 22.21 41.36 137.12
N THR A 3 21.13 42.14 136.92
CA THR A 3 19.77 41.64 136.62
C THR A 3 18.73 42.76 136.41
N VAL A 4 18.28 42.90 135.15
CA VAL A 4 16.90 42.84 134.58
C VAL A 4 15.67 43.45 135.32
N ALA A 5 15.05 44.45 134.63
CA ALA A 5 13.63 44.67 134.23
C ALA A 5 12.49 44.85 135.29
N ILE A 6 11.30 45.43 135.02
CA ILE A 6 10.51 45.72 133.80
C ILE A 6 9.85 47.12 133.92
N SER A 7 9.60 47.77 132.76
CA SER A 7 8.90 49.04 132.55
C SER A 7 7.38 48.85 132.36
N GLN A 8 6.59 49.79 132.87
CA GLN A 8 5.16 49.96 132.58
C GLN A 8 4.94 51.37 132.04
N THR A 9 4.38 51.50 130.84
CA THR A 9 4.00 52.79 130.23
C THR A 9 2.49 52.93 130.33
N THR A 10 2.01 53.91 131.08
CA THR A 10 0.60 54.32 131.10
C THR A 10 0.39 55.31 129.96
N VAL A 11 -0.41 54.94 128.95
CA VAL A 11 -0.79 55.80 127.83
C VAL A 11 -2.06 56.57 128.21
N THR A 12 -2.01 57.89 128.23
CA THR A 12 -3.16 58.79 128.47
C THR A 12 -3.94 59.02 127.15
N LEU A 13 -5.23 59.37 127.22
CA LEU A 13 -6.09 59.55 126.03
C LEU A 13 -5.57 60.61 125.03
N GLU A 14 -4.77 61.58 125.48
CA GLU A 14 -4.13 62.58 124.60
C GLU A 14 -3.04 62.00 123.68
N ASP A 15 -2.55 60.77 123.91
CA ASP A 15 -1.55 60.12 123.05
C ASP A 15 -2.17 59.16 122.00
N GLN A 16 -3.51 59.05 121.88
CA GLN A 16 -4.16 58.04 121.03
C GLN A 16 -5.07 58.54 119.90
N CYS A 17 -5.39 59.82 119.81
CA CYS A 17 -5.98 60.43 118.61
C CYS A 17 -5.55 61.89 118.53
N ASN A 18 -4.58 62.21 117.66
CA ASN A 18 -4.21 63.59 117.35
C ASN A 18 -5.28 64.30 116.48
N CYS A 19 -6.56 63.90 116.58
CA CYS A 19 -7.64 64.46 115.78
C CYS A 19 -8.13 65.76 116.44
N GLU A 20 -7.61 66.89 115.96
CA GLU A 20 -8.07 68.20 116.36
C GLU A 20 -9.31 68.61 115.54
N VAL A 21 -10.25 69.28 116.21
CA VAL A 21 -11.35 69.96 115.50
C VAL A 21 -10.98 71.41 115.36
N LEU A 22 -10.63 71.79 114.13
CA LEU A 22 -10.32 73.16 113.76
C LEU A 22 -11.61 73.88 113.34
N SER A 23 -11.68 75.18 113.59
CA SER A 23 -12.81 76.00 113.16
C SER A 23 -12.35 77.39 112.77
N GLY A 24 -12.99 77.94 111.75
CA GLY A 24 -12.67 79.24 111.18
C GLY A 24 -13.32 79.41 109.82
N THR A 25 -12.89 80.38 109.03
CA THR A 25 -13.50 80.66 107.72
C THR A 25 -12.60 80.31 106.52
N ASP A 26 -11.37 79.86 106.79
CA ASP A 26 -10.34 79.61 105.79
C ASP A 26 -10.69 78.50 104.80
N VAL A 27 -11.20 77.33 105.21
CA VAL A 27 -11.58 76.23 104.29
C VAL A 27 -12.96 76.47 103.70
N THR A 28 -13.05 76.80 102.41
CA THR A 28 -14.31 77.14 101.72
C THR A 28 -14.70 76.17 100.59
N SER A 29 -13.83 75.22 100.23
CA SER A 29 -14.07 74.20 99.20
C SER A 29 -13.19 72.97 99.43
N PRO A 30 -13.57 71.78 98.93
CA PRO A 30 -12.68 70.61 98.93
C PRO A 30 -11.36 70.89 98.18
N GLY A 31 -10.27 70.23 98.57
CA GLY A 31 -8.93 70.39 97.99
C GLY A 31 -8.06 71.49 98.62
N MET A 32 -8.54 72.19 99.64
CA MET A 32 -7.81 73.29 100.29
C MET A 32 -6.75 72.77 101.27
N THR A 33 -5.62 73.46 101.40
CA THR A 33 -4.49 73.01 102.26
C THR A 33 -4.23 73.92 103.47
N THR A 34 -5.03 74.97 103.66
CA THR A 34 -4.93 75.93 104.76
C THR A 34 -6.24 75.90 105.59
N PRO A 35 -6.19 75.91 106.93
CA PRO A 35 -5.02 76.11 107.79
C PRO A 35 -4.05 74.93 107.73
N THR A 36 -2.76 75.24 107.70
CA THR A 36 -1.67 74.24 107.64
C THR A 36 -1.39 73.68 109.02
N GLY A 37 -0.96 72.41 109.10
CA GLY A 37 -0.62 71.76 110.36
C GLY A 37 -1.71 70.82 110.90
N ALA A 38 -2.75 70.56 110.10
CA ALA A 38 -3.74 69.53 110.40
C ALA A 38 -3.15 68.13 110.21
N ASP A 39 -3.55 67.22 111.08
CA ASP A 39 -3.22 65.80 111.00
C ASP A 39 -4.33 65.02 110.28
N ILE A 40 -3.98 63.85 109.73
CA ILE A 40 -4.94 63.01 109.01
C ILE A 40 -6.13 62.64 109.92
N GLY A 41 -7.35 62.89 109.43
CA GLY A 41 -8.57 62.70 110.20
C GLY A 41 -9.00 63.90 111.04
N ASP A 42 -8.25 65.02 111.03
CA ASP A 42 -8.74 66.28 111.59
C ASP A 42 -10.01 66.72 110.88
N VAL A 43 -10.84 67.46 111.61
CA VAL A 43 -12.10 67.98 111.10
C VAL A 43 -12.06 69.50 111.14
N TYR A 44 -12.42 70.12 110.02
CA TYR A 44 -12.55 71.57 109.93
C TYR A 44 -14.01 71.95 109.76
N VAL A 45 -14.49 72.80 110.66
CA VAL A 45 -15.84 73.39 110.56
C VAL A 45 -15.70 74.81 110.05
N ASN A 46 -16.20 75.06 108.84
CA ASN A 46 -16.30 76.43 108.34
C ASN A 46 -17.38 77.17 109.14
N THR A 47 -16.98 78.17 109.92
CA THR A 47 -17.89 78.89 110.84
C THR A 47 -18.87 79.83 110.14
N ASP A 48 -18.60 80.20 108.88
CA ASP A 48 -19.53 81.03 108.09
C ASP A 48 -20.63 80.18 107.44
N THR A 49 -20.29 78.99 106.92
CA THR A 49 -21.24 78.14 106.16
C THR A 49 -21.79 76.97 106.96
N GLY A 50 -21.14 76.59 108.06
CA GLY A 50 -21.41 75.36 108.80
C GLY A 50 -20.98 74.08 108.09
N THR A 51 -20.32 74.17 106.93
CA THR A 51 -19.84 73.00 106.17
C THR A 51 -18.68 72.35 106.90
N ILE A 52 -18.70 71.02 106.94
CA ILE A 52 -17.68 70.21 107.60
C ILE A 52 -16.79 69.59 106.52
N TYR A 53 -15.49 69.76 106.70
CA TYR A 53 -14.46 69.13 105.90
C TYR A 53 -13.62 68.23 106.80
N PHE A 54 -12.99 67.21 106.23
CA PHE A 54 -12.01 66.40 106.94
C PHE A 54 -10.66 66.47 106.23
N TRP A 55 -9.57 66.43 106.98
CA TRP A 55 -8.23 66.39 106.42
C TRP A 55 -7.91 64.94 106.03
N ASP A 56 -7.69 64.69 104.75
CA ASP A 56 -7.41 63.34 104.24
C ASP A 56 -5.92 62.96 104.28
N GLY A 57 -5.07 63.88 104.78
CA GLY A 57 -3.62 63.75 104.81
C GLY A 57 -2.92 64.74 103.90
N ASP A 58 -3.60 65.21 102.85
CA ASP A 58 -3.05 66.14 101.85
C ASP A 58 -3.93 67.40 101.65
N SER A 59 -5.26 67.28 101.75
CA SER A 59 -6.21 68.40 101.66
C SER A 59 -7.47 68.24 102.51
N TRP A 60 -8.18 69.35 102.73
CA TRP A 60 -9.51 69.37 103.32
C TRP A 60 -10.55 68.94 102.29
N GLU A 61 -11.29 67.86 102.54
CA GLU A 61 -12.27 67.26 101.62
C GLU A 61 -13.70 67.22 102.17
N LEU A 62 -14.69 67.13 101.26
CA LEU A 62 -16.13 67.06 101.60
C LEU A 62 -16.55 65.63 102.00
N THR A 63 -17.53 65.54 102.90
CA THR A 63 -17.99 64.25 103.45
C THR A 63 -19.04 63.50 102.59
N SER A 64 -19.42 63.95 101.38
CA SER A 64 -20.39 63.25 100.49
C SER A 64 -20.41 63.73 99.01
N SER A 65 -20.49 62.81 98.02
CA SER A 65 -20.79 63.04 96.57
C SER A 65 -21.78 61.99 96.00
N ASP A 66 -22.52 62.28 94.91
CA ASP A 66 -23.55 61.42 94.26
C ASP A 66 -23.24 61.15 92.75
N ASP A 67 -23.57 59.95 92.23
CA ASP A 67 -23.32 59.45 90.86
C ASP A 67 -24.65 59.02 90.16
N GLN A 68 -25.05 59.72 89.09
CA GLN A 68 -26.37 59.51 88.43
C GLN A 68 -26.41 58.31 87.46
N GLN A 69 -27.47 57.49 87.53
CA GLN A 69 -27.73 56.35 86.62
C GLN A 69 -28.90 56.58 85.63
N LEU A 70 -28.85 55.92 84.47
CA LEU A 70 -29.95 55.86 83.49
C LEU A 70 -31.03 54.88 83.97
N GLN A 71 -32.27 55.35 84.05
CA GLN A 71 -33.41 54.61 84.57
C GLN A 71 -34.26 53.97 83.46
N ASP A 72 -34.44 54.67 82.33
CA ASP A 72 -35.25 54.17 81.21
C ASP A 72 -34.84 54.80 79.88
N PHE A 73 -35.21 54.16 78.78
CA PHE A 73 -35.19 54.76 77.45
C PHE A 73 -36.47 54.42 76.68
N SER A 74 -36.94 55.37 75.87
CA SER A 74 -38.11 55.19 75.02
C SER A 74 -37.87 55.81 73.66
N PHE A 75 -38.38 55.16 72.62
CA PHE A 75 -38.41 55.70 71.26
C PHE A 75 -39.86 55.97 70.86
N ASP A 76 -40.14 57.19 70.45
CA ASP A 76 -41.43 57.56 69.89
C ASP A 76 -41.36 57.49 68.35
N GLU A 77 -41.96 56.45 67.79
CA GLU A 77 -42.01 56.19 66.34
C GLU A 77 -42.78 57.28 65.57
N LEU A 78 -43.68 58.04 66.21
CA LEU A 78 -44.41 59.14 65.56
C LEU A 78 -43.56 60.40 65.44
N THR A 79 -42.69 60.65 66.42
CA THR A 79 -41.86 61.87 66.47
C THR A 79 -40.39 61.63 66.16
N ASN A 80 -39.98 60.37 65.94
CA ASN A 80 -38.58 59.93 65.77
C ASN A 80 -37.65 60.42 66.89
N GLN A 81 -38.17 60.53 68.11
CA GLN A 81 -37.42 61.00 69.27
C GLN A 81 -37.01 59.82 70.15
N LEU A 82 -35.71 59.64 70.35
CA LEU A 82 -35.17 58.76 71.38
C LEU A 82 -35.00 59.56 72.68
N THR A 83 -35.70 59.16 73.74
CA THR A 83 -35.65 59.81 75.06
C THR A 83 -34.98 58.89 76.08
N LEU A 84 -34.03 59.44 76.85
CA LEU A 84 -33.34 58.80 77.96
C LEU A 84 -33.78 59.45 79.28
N GLN A 85 -34.11 58.66 80.30
CA GLN A 85 -34.47 59.11 81.65
C GLN A 85 -33.37 58.78 82.66
N LEU A 86 -33.04 59.72 83.55
CA LEU A 86 -32.09 59.58 84.67
C LEU A 86 -32.85 59.35 85.99
N GLU A 87 -32.22 58.72 86.98
CA GLU A 87 -32.87 58.33 88.25
C GLU A 87 -33.37 59.52 89.09
N ASN A 88 -32.80 60.70 88.91
CA ASN A 88 -33.26 61.96 89.53
C ASN A 88 -34.43 62.64 88.77
N GLY A 89 -34.98 61.98 87.75
CA GLY A 89 -36.11 62.46 86.95
C GLY A 89 -35.73 63.38 85.78
N GLY A 90 -34.43 63.61 85.53
CA GLY A 90 -33.96 64.33 84.35
C GLY A 90 -34.16 63.54 83.06
N THR A 91 -34.45 64.22 81.95
CA THR A 91 -34.58 63.58 80.63
C THR A 91 -33.75 64.26 79.55
N VAL A 92 -33.25 63.46 78.61
CA VAL A 92 -32.58 63.92 77.38
C VAL A 92 -33.30 63.31 76.19
N SER A 93 -33.65 64.10 75.18
CA SER A 93 -34.36 63.62 74.00
C SER A 93 -33.60 64.03 72.73
N VAL A 94 -33.40 63.09 71.81
CA VAL A 94 -32.61 63.24 70.59
C VAL A 94 -33.46 62.88 69.38
N ASP A 95 -33.50 63.79 68.40
CA ASP A 95 -34.15 63.56 67.11
C ASP A 95 -33.27 62.68 66.22
N VAL A 96 -33.78 61.51 65.85
CA VAL A 96 -33.09 60.55 64.98
C VAL A 96 -33.69 60.49 63.57
N SER A 97 -34.53 61.45 63.18
CA SER A 97 -35.19 61.51 61.87
C SER A 97 -34.23 61.48 60.67
N ALA A 98 -32.98 61.89 60.86
CA ALA A 98 -31.95 61.91 59.83
C ALA A 98 -31.38 60.52 59.48
N LEU A 99 -31.71 59.47 60.23
CA LEU A 99 -31.22 58.11 60.02
C LEU A 99 -32.13 57.25 59.11
N GLN A 100 -33.02 57.86 58.32
CA GLN A 100 -33.94 57.14 57.43
C GLN A 100 -33.27 56.77 56.09
N GLY A 101 -33.20 55.47 55.80
CA GLY A 101 -33.02 54.91 54.45
C GLY A 101 -34.27 54.11 54.06
N ASP A 102 -34.60 54.01 52.77
CA ASP A 102 -35.81 53.32 52.27
C ASP A 102 -35.71 51.78 52.29
N GLY A 103 -34.70 51.24 52.96
CA GLY A 103 -34.44 49.80 53.05
C GLY A 103 -33.94 49.15 51.76
N ASN A 104 -33.80 49.89 50.66
CA ASN A 104 -33.44 49.31 49.37
C ASN A 104 -31.94 49.46 49.07
N ILE A 105 -31.35 48.40 48.51
CA ILE A 105 -30.05 48.48 47.85
C ILE A 105 -30.29 48.38 46.34
N THR A 106 -30.07 49.49 45.64
CA THR A 106 -30.17 49.54 44.18
C THR A 106 -28.78 49.64 43.56
N SER A 107 -28.55 48.84 42.52
CA SER A 107 -27.38 49.01 41.65
C SER A 107 -27.52 50.28 40.80
N PRO A 108 -26.42 50.97 40.41
CA PRO A 108 -26.49 52.20 39.62
C PRO A 108 -27.20 52.06 38.26
N ASN A 109 -27.31 50.84 37.74
CA ASN A 109 -27.97 50.49 36.48
C ASN A 109 -29.30 49.73 36.68
N GLY A 110 -29.78 49.56 37.92
CA GLY A 110 -31.08 48.96 38.24
C GLY A 110 -31.20 47.44 37.98
N THR A 111 -30.11 46.75 37.64
CA THR A 111 -30.14 45.30 37.34
C THR A 111 -30.27 44.43 38.59
N ILE A 112 -29.88 44.98 39.74
CA ILE A 112 -30.10 44.37 41.05
C ILE A 112 -31.00 45.32 41.84
N THR A 113 -32.20 44.84 42.13
CA THR A 113 -33.13 45.43 43.10
C THR A 113 -33.28 44.44 44.24
N ILE A 114 -32.70 44.75 45.39
CA ILE A 114 -32.96 44.01 46.63
C ILE A 114 -34.01 44.83 47.38
N SER A 115 -35.26 44.40 47.29
CA SER A 115 -36.40 45.02 47.98
C SER A 115 -36.80 44.19 49.19
N GLY A 116 -37.06 44.87 50.32
CA GLY A 116 -37.63 44.28 51.52
C GLY A 116 -38.85 45.06 52.00
N ASP A 117 -39.63 44.49 52.92
CA ASP A 117 -40.59 45.27 53.70
C ASP A 117 -39.87 46.03 54.85
N ALA A 118 -40.64 46.74 55.67
CA ALA A 118 -40.11 47.53 56.79
C ALA A 118 -39.29 46.71 57.82
N ASN A 119 -39.32 45.37 57.75
CA ASN A 119 -38.67 44.45 58.69
C ASN A 119 -37.71 43.45 58.03
N ALA A 120 -37.41 43.59 56.73
CA ALA A 120 -36.55 42.64 56.02
C ALA A 120 -35.11 42.69 56.54
N LEU A 121 -34.77 41.74 57.41
CA LEU A 121 -33.38 41.40 57.71
C LEU A 121 -32.76 40.80 56.44
N LEU A 122 -31.47 41.06 56.18
CA LEU A 122 -30.71 40.61 54.99
C LEU A 122 -30.72 39.08 54.73
N GLY A 123 -31.42 38.28 55.54
CA GLY A 123 -31.54 36.83 55.42
C GLY A 123 -32.58 36.33 54.42
N ASP A 124 -33.56 37.15 54.02
CA ASP A 124 -34.67 36.73 53.15
C ASP A 124 -34.54 37.32 51.73
N VAL A 125 -33.35 37.20 51.12
CA VAL A 125 -33.14 37.62 49.72
C VAL A 125 -33.42 36.44 48.79
N GLU A 126 -34.63 36.38 48.24
CA GLU A 126 -34.96 35.50 47.12
C GLU A 126 -34.58 36.19 45.81
N VAL A 127 -33.55 35.66 45.13
CA VAL A 127 -33.18 36.12 43.78
C VAL A 127 -34.05 35.36 42.79
N ASP A 128 -35.18 35.97 42.44
CA ASP A 128 -36.14 35.39 41.50
C ASP A 128 -35.75 35.76 40.06
N ILE A 129 -35.12 34.83 39.35
CA ILE A 129 -34.94 34.95 37.90
C ILE A 129 -36.27 34.55 37.27
N ILE A 130 -37.09 35.54 36.86
CA ILE A 130 -38.35 35.30 36.17
C ILE A 130 -38.08 34.40 34.95
N SER A 131 -38.69 33.21 34.93
CA SER A 131 -38.58 32.28 33.81
C SER A 131 -39.01 32.94 32.51
N GLY A 132 -38.23 32.76 31.44
CA GLY A 132 -38.60 33.20 30.09
C GLY A 132 -39.86 32.52 29.54
N GLY A 133 -40.36 31.46 30.20
CA GLY A 133 -41.47 30.64 29.75
C GLY A 133 -41.04 29.21 29.42
N VAL A 134 -41.95 28.42 28.86
CA VAL A 134 -41.64 27.06 28.37
C VAL A 134 -40.72 27.20 27.16
N ASP A 135 -39.73 26.31 27.04
CA ASP A 135 -38.80 26.28 25.91
C ASP A 135 -38.03 27.58 25.67
N GLN A 136 -37.70 28.34 26.72
CA GLN A 136 -36.83 29.52 26.63
C GLN A 136 -35.46 29.22 27.24
N VAL A 137 -34.40 29.70 26.61
CA VAL A 137 -33.01 29.57 27.07
C VAL A 137 -32.43 30.95 27.30
N LEU A 138 -31.89 31.18 28.49
CA LEU A 138 -31.17 32.42 28.80
C LEU A 138 -29.80 32.37 28.13
N VAL A 139 -29.60 33.20 27.13
CA VAL A 139 -28.32 33.31 26.44
C VAL A 139 -27.66 34.64 26.74
N THR A 140 -26.35 34.68 26.59
CA THR A 140 -25.58 35.92 26.55
C THR A 140 -25.00 36.06 25.15
N ASP A 141 -25.29 37.16 24.47
CA ASP A 141 -24.80 37.40 23.12
C ASP A 141 -23.29 37.77 23.12
N ALA A 142 -22.73 37.92 21.92
CA ALA A 142 -21.31 38.27 21.76
C ALA A 142 -20.94 39.66 22.32
N THR A 143 -21.93 40.50 22.63
CA THR A 143 -21.77 41.83 23.23
C THR A 143 -21.96 41.84 24.75
N GLY A 144 -22.34 40.69 25.34
CA GLY A 144 -22.60 40.54 26.76
C GLY A 144 -24.04 40.83 27.18
N ALA A 145 -24.96 41.06 26.23
CA ALA A 145 -26.38 41.25 26.52
C ALA A 145 -27.03 39.90 26.85
N VAL A 146 -27.84 39.88 27.90
CA VAL A 146 -28.54 38.68 28.36
C VAL A 146 -29.99 38.74 27.90
N GLU A 147 -30.44 37.73 27.17
CA GLU A 147 -31.80 37.64 26.63
C GLU A 147 -32.34 36.21 26.74
N TRP A 148 -33.65 36.09 26.96
CA TRP A 148 -34.37 34.83 26.81
C TRP A 148 -34.71 34.65 25.33
N ILE A 149 -34.16 33.60 24.73
CA ILE A 149 -34.42 33.25 23.33
C ILE A 149 -35.20 31.93 23.30
N ASP A 150 -36.08 31.78 22.32
CA ASP A 150 -36.83 30.54 22.12
C ASP A 150 -35.85 29.41 21.79
N LYS A 151 -36.02 28.25 22.43
CA LYS A 151 -35.20 27.06 22.21
C LYS A 151 -35.21 26.64 20.74
N SER A 152 -36.24 26.97 19.98
CA SER A 152 -36.35 26.72 18.54
C SER A 152 -35.55 27.68 17.66
N ASP A 153 -35.11 28.84 18.20
CA ASP A 153 -34.20 29.75 17.49
C ASP A 153 -32.75 29.22 17.49
N PHE A 154 -32.46 28.21 18.32
CA PHE A 154 -31.28 27.39 18.09
C PHE A 154 -31.57 26.49 16.90
N ASP A 155 -30.79 26.64 15.82
CA ASP A 155 -30.72 25.64 14.75
C ASP A 155 -30.70 24.25 15.40
N ALA A 156 -31.52 23.34 14.86
CA ALA A 156 -31.73 22.02 15.46
C ALA A 156 -30.38 21.42 15.86
N ILE A 157 -30.17 21.27 17.17
CA ILE A 157 -28.88 20.84 17.74
C ILE A 157 -28.45 19.51 17.10
N ALA A 158 -29.43 18.72 16.64
CA ALA A 158 -29.27 17.69 15.64
C ALA A 158 -30.36 17.85 14.57
N ASP A 159 -30.03 17.70 13.29
CA ASP A 159 -30.96 17.74 12.14
C ASP A 159 -32.08 16.66 12.22
N GLN A 160 -31.97 15.72 13.16
CA GLN A 160 -32.87 14.58 13.42
C GLN A 160 -33.05 13.62 12.24
N VAL A 161 -32.58 13.98 11.05
CA VAL A 161 -32.52 13.13 9.87
C VAL A 161 -31.14 12.52 9.73
N THR A 162 -30.08 13.32 9.91
CA THR A 162 -28.70 12.86 9.68
C THR A 162 -27.90 12.68 10.97
N ILE A 163 -28.26 13.44 11.99
CA ILE A 163 -27.73 13.34 13.34
C ILE A 163 -28.93 13.30 14.30
N THR A 164 -28.96 12.34 15.21
CA THR A 164 -29.94 12.23 16.30
C THR A 164 -29.27 12.33 17.66
N GLY A 165 -30.04 12.29 18.73
CA GLY A 165 -29.56 12.42 20.11
C GLY A 165 -29.56 13.86 20.60
N LEU A 166 -29.72 14.04 21.92
CA LEU A 166 -29.82 15.34 22.57
C LEU A 166 -28.45 15.97 22.92
N GLY A 167 -27.34 15.31 22.60
CA GLY A 167 -25.99 15.80 22.91
C GLY A 167 -25.62 15.74 24.39
N THR A 168 -26.34 14.95 25.18
CA THR A 168 -26.07 14.76 26.62
C THR A 168 -25.20 13.54 26.84
N VAL A 169 -24.60 13.37 28.03
CA VAL A 169 -23.84 12.15 28.38
C VAL A 169 -24.70 10.89 28.26
N ALA A 170 -25.98 10.99 28.61
CA ALA A 170 -26.93 9.87 28.55
C ALA A 170 -27.50 9.63 27.13
N ASP A 171 -27.50 10.67 26.28
CA ASP A 171 -27.99 10.62 24.91
C ASP A 171 -27.09 11.46 23.98
N PRO A 172 -25.92 10.91 23.59
CA PRO A 172 -24.94 11.63 22.78
C PRO A 172 -25.45 11.75 21.33
N PHE A 173 -24.88 12.69 20.57
CA PHE A 173 -25.14 12.75 19.14
C PHE A 173 -24.74 11.45 18.44
N LYS A 174 -25.62 10.95 17.59
CA LYS A 174 -25.40 9.78 16.76
C LYS A 174 -25.63 10.16 15.32
N VAL A 175 -24.76 9.66 14.44
CA VAL A 175 -25.02 9.70 13.02
C VAL A 175 -25.94 8.54 12.71
N GLU A 176 -27.05 8.81 12.03
CA GLU A 176 -28.01 7.75 11.65
C GLU A 176 -27.41 6.81 10.60
N ASP A 177 -27.94 5.59 10.54
CA ASP A 177 -27.54 4.61 9.53
C ASP A 177 -27.71 5.19 8.13
N LEU A 178 -26.70 5.02 7.28
CA LEU A 178 -26.65 5.55 5.90
C LEU A 178 -26.68 7.09 5.80
N ALA A 179 -26.60 7.84 6.91
CA ALA A 179 -26.60 9.29 6.86
C ALA A 179 -25.32 9.88 6.25
N ILE A 180 -24.21 9.13 6.22
CA ILE A 180 -23.00 9.48 5.49
C ILE A 180 -23.07 8.87 4.09
N VAL A 181 -23.33 9.73 3.10
CA VAL A 181 -23.34 9.41 1.68
C VAL A 181 -22.11 9.99 1.00
N THR A 182 -21.80 9.56 -0.22
CA THR A 182 -20.62 9.99 -0.98
C THR A 182 -20.49 11.50 -1.07
N ASP A 183 -21.57 12.24 -1.33
CA ASP A 183 -21.55 13.71 -1.45
C ASP A 183 -21.17 14.44 -0.16
N LYS A 184 -21.28 13.78 1.00
CA LYS A 184 -20.85 14.35 2.29
C LYS A 184 -19.37 14.10 2.59
N LEU A 185 -18.71 13.26 1.79
CA LEU A 185 -17.29 12.99 1.88
C LEU A 185 -16.57 13.77 0.78
N ALA A 186 -15.67 14.67 1.16
CA ALA A 186 -14.78 15.29 0.20
C ALA A 186 -13.92 14.21 -0.50
N ALA A 187 -13.39 14.53 -1.68
CA ALA A 187 -12.39 13.68 -2.33
C ALA A 187 -11.25 13.39 -1.33
N ASP A 188 -10.81 12.12 -1.29
CA ASP A 188 -9.76 11.62 -0.40
C ASP A 188 -10.05 11.76 1.11
N ALA A 189 -11.29 12.04 1.51
CA ALA A 189 -11.65 12.14 2.93
C ALA A 189 -11.46 10.82 3.68
N VAL A 190 -11.68 9.68 3.01
CA VAL A 190 -11.42 8.34 3.54
C VAL A 190 -10.01 7.93 3.14
N THR A 191 -9.10 7.97 4.11
CA THR A 191 -7.68 7.61 3.94
C THR A 191 -7.43 6.20 4.50
N ASN A 192 -6.30 5.58 4.15
CA ASN A 192 -5.95 4.25 4.68
C ASN A 192 -5.97 4.20 6.22
N ASP A 193 -5.47 5.24 6.91
CA ASP A 193 -5.50 5.31 8.38
C ASP A 193 -6.92 5.30 8.99
N LYS A 194 -7.95 5.61 8.20
CA LYS A 194 -9.37 5.56 8.63
C LYS A 194 -10.04 4.22 8.32
N LEU A 195 -9.39 3.37 7.52
CA LEU A 195 -9.84 2.02 7.22
C LEU A 195 -9.13 1.05 8.16
N ALA A 196 -9.89 0.30 8.93
CA ALA A 196 -9.32 -0.78 9.72
C ALA A 196 -8.74 -1.88 8.82
N ASP A 197 -7.79 -2.65 9.34
CA ASP A 197 -7.26 -3.83 8.64
C ASP A 197 -8.40 -4.76 8.23
N ASN A 198 -8.43 -5.15 6.94
CA ASN A 198 -9.48 -5.97 6.32
C ASN A 198 -10.89 -5.33 6.26
N ALA A 199 -11.02 -4.01 6.43
CA ALA A 199 -12.31 -3.32 6.29
C ALA A 199 -12.87 -3.36 4.86
N VAL A 200 -12.01 -3.50 3.85
CA VAL A 200 -12.39 -3.64 2.44
C VAL A 200 -12.42 -5.13 2.08
N GLN A 201 -13.61 -5.65 1.79
CA GLN A 201 -13.86 -7.02 1.39
C GLN A 201 -14.19 -7.10 -0.12
N THR A 202 -14.32 -8.33 -0.65
CA THR A 202 -14.56 -8.57 -2.08
C THR A 202 -15.82 -7.87 -2.58
N GLU A 203 -16.90 -7.81 -1.80
CA GLU A 203 -18.14 -7.12 -2.17
C GLU A 203 -17.99 -5.60 -2.26
N ASN A 204 -16.95 -5.03 -1.66
CA ASN A 204 -16.64 -3.60 -1.75
C ASN A 204 -15.84 -3.26 -3.02
N ILE A 205 -15.29 -4.25 -3.71
CA ILE A 205 -14.44 -4.09 -4.89
C ILE A 205 -15.24 -4.50 -6.13
N VAL A 206 -15.36 -3.60 -7.09
CA VAL A 206 -16.01 -3.91 -8.37
C VAL A 206 -15.06 -4.78 -9.21
N ASN A 207 -15.59 -5.85 -9.81
CA ASN A 207 -14.80 -6.73 -10.65
C ASN A 207 -14.11 -5.96 -11.79
N GLY A 208 -12.80 -6.14 -11.90
CA GLY A 208 -11.98 -5.53 -12.95
C GLY A 208 -11.54 -4.09 -12.69
N THR A 209 -11.83 -3.50 -11.52
CA THR A 209 -11.35 -2.14 -11.20
C THR A 209 -9.97 -2.10 -10.58
N ILE A 210 -9.48 -3.22 -10.05
CA ILE A 210 -8.08 -3.34 -9.60
C ILE A 210 -7.25 -3.69 -10.82
N LEU A 211 -6.49 -2.71 -11.30
CA LEU A 211 -5.57 -2.88 -12.40
C LEU A 211 -4.21 -3.37 -11.89
N THR A 212 -3.38 -3.84 -12.82
CA THR A 212 -2.04 -4.33 -12.49
C THR A 212 -1.14 -3.27 -11.83
N GLU A 213 -1.34 -1.98 -12.14
CA GLU A 213 -0.65 -0.85 -11.51
C GLU A 213 -1.09 -0.58 -10.06
N ASP A 214 -2.30 -1.01 -9.68
CA ASP A 214 -2.83 -0.87 -8.31
C ASP A 214 -2.26 -1.94 -7.38
N ILE A 215 -1.76 -3.04 -7.96
CA ILE A 215 -1.07 -4.11 -7.24
C ILE A 215 0.42 -3.80 -7.29
N SER A 216 1.08 -3.75 -6.14
CA SER A 216 2.54 -3.63 -6.11
C SER A 216 3.16 -4.71 -6.99
N SER A 217 3.87 -4.31 -8.04
CA SER A 217 4.55 -5.26 -8.93
C SER A 217 5.48 -6.11 -8.08
N GLY A 218 5.38 -7.44 -8.15
CA GLY A 218 6.32 -8.33 -7.47
C GLY A 218 7.78 -8.15 -7.95
N GLY A 219 7.97 -7.44 -9.06
CA GLY A 219 9.25 -7.11 -9.68
C GLY A 219 9.03 -6.93 -11.20
N VAL A 220 10.06 -6.46 -11.91
CA VAL A 220 10.00 -6.33 -13.38
C VAL A 220 9.87 -7.69 -14.10
N ASP A 221 10.39 -8.74 -13.47
CA ASP A 221 10.48 -10.07 -14.05
C ASP A 221 9.48 -11.07 -13.45
N LEU A 222 8.49 -10.62 -12.67
CA LEU A 222 7.45 -11.51 -12.14
C LEU A 222 6.15 -11.41 -12.95
N VAL A 223 5.34 -12.47 -12.91
CA VAL A 223 3.96 -12.53 -13.45
C VAL A 223 3.04 -12.97 -12.32
N LEU A 224 1.91 -12.29 -12.16
CA LEU A 224 0.89 -12.68 -11.21
C LEU A 224 0.09 -13.85 -11.80
N VAL A 225 0.07 -14.97 -11.10
CA VAL A 225 -0.71 -16.14 -11.50
C VAL A 225 -1.63 -16.60 -10.39
N THR A 226 -2.73 -17.21 -10.82
CA THR A 226 -3.62 -17.97 -9.93
C THR A 226 -3.41 -19.44 -10.23
N ASP A 227 -3.03 -20.23 -9.22
CA ASP A 227 -2.89 -21.67 -9.38
C ASP A 227 -4.25 -22.40 -9.46
N ALA A 228 -4.22 -23.70 -9.68
CA ALA A 228 -5.43 -24.52 -9.76
C ALA A 228 -6.24 -24.59 -8.45
N THR A 229 -5.66 -24.19 -7.32
CA THR A 229 -6.32 -24.12 -6.01
C THR A 229 -6.91 -22.74 -5.72
N GLY A 230 -6.66 -21.75 -6.59
CA GLY A 230 -7.09 -20.37 -6.42
C GLY A 230 -6.08 -19.50 -5.65
N ALA A 231 -4.90 -20.04 -5.31
CA ALA A 231 -3.85 -19.26 -4.67
C ALA A 231 -3.21 -18.31 -5.68
N VAL A 232 -3.07 -17.04 -5.30
CA VAL A 232 -2.45 -16.01 -6.14
C VAL A 232 -1.01 -15.82 -5.70
N GLU A 233 -0.07 -15.98 -6.63
CA GLU A 233 1.37 -15.85 -6.38
C GLU A 233 2.07 -15.11 -7.51
N TRP A 234 3.13 -14.37 -7.16
CA TRP A 234 4.06 -13.81 -8.14
C TRP A 234 5.12 -14.85 -8.47
N ILE A 235 5.15 -15.31 -9.72
CA ILE A 235 6.14 -16.28 -10.20
C ILE A 235 7.13 -15.60 -11.14
N ASP A 236 8.41 -15.96 -11.07
CA ASP A 236 9.43 -15.44 -11.98
C ASP A 236 9.14 -15.88 -13.41
N LYS A 237 9.25 -14.96 -14.37
CA LYS A 237 9.13 -15.26 -15.80
C LYS A 237 10.06 -16.41 -16.21
N SER A 238 11.20 -16.59 -15.55
CA SER A 238 12.11 -17.72 -15.81
C SER A 238 11.64 -19.06 -15.28
N ASP A 239 10.77 -19.09 -14.26
CA ASP A 239 10.23 -20.33 -13.67
C ASP A 239 9.13 -20.94 -14.53
N PHE A 240 8.54 -20.13 -15.39
CA PHE A 240 7.79 -20.68 -16.50
C PHE A 240 8.78 -21.19 -17.54
N ASP A 241 8.97 -22.51 -17.61
CA ASP A 241 9.63 -23.17 -18.75
C ASP A 241 9.08 -22.57 -20.04
N ALA A 242 9.94 -21.83 -20.76
CA ALA A 242 9.65 -21.10 -22.00
C ALA A 242 8.14 -20.90 -22.24
N ILE A 243 7.51 -19.97 -21.49
CA ILE A 243 6.15 -19.52 -21.79
C ILE A 243 6.10 -19.31 -23.29
N ALA A 244 5.11 -19.95 -23.92
CA ALA A 244 4.60 -19.66 -25.25
C ALA A 244 5.13 -18.31 -25.73
N ASP A 245 6.17 -18.35 -26.58
CA ASP A 245 6.65 -17.16 -27.26
C ASP A 245 5.42 -16.56 -27.93
N GLN A 246 4.86 -15.47 -27.40
CA GLN A 246 3.61 -14.89 -27.90
C GLN A 246 3.74 -14.42 -29.35
N VAL A 247 4.95 -14.42 -29.91
CA VAL A 247 5.21 -14.20 -31.32
C VAL A 247 5.02 -15.48 -32.14
N THR A 248 5.22 -16.67 -31.57
CA THR A 248 4.95 -17.97 -32.23
C THR A 248 3.70 -18.70 -31.81
N ILE A 249 3.21 -18.49 -30.59
CA ILE A 249 2.13 -19.26 -30.01
C ILE A 249 1.02 -18.33 -29.53
N THR A 250 -0.19 -18.56 -30.00
CA THR A 250 -1.43 -17.89 -29.57
C THR A 250 -2.34 -18.85 -28.80
N GLY A 251 -3.44 -18.31 -28.27
CA GLY A 251 -4.41 -19.06 -27.46
C GLY A 251 -4.16 -18.96 -25.96
N LEU A 252 -5.22 -19.12 -25.17
CA LEU A 252 -5.20 -18.99 -23.71
C LEU A 252 -4.83 -20.30 -22.96
N GLY A 253 -4.52 -21.37 -23.68
CA GLY A 253 -4.18 -22.68 -23.08
C GLY A 253 -5.37 -23.38 -22.43
N THR A 254 -6.60 -23.00 -22.75
CA THR A 254 -7.83 -23.63 -22.23
C THR A 254 -8.35 -24.69 -23.20
N VAL A 255 -9.28 -25.56 -22.75
CA VAL A 255 -9.91 -26.55 -23.65
C VAL A 255 -10.65 -25.88 -24.82
N ALA A 256 -11.26 -24.71 -24.57
CA ALA A 256 -11.99 -23.96 -25.59
C ALA A 256 -11.05 -23.13 -26.49
N ASP A 257 -9.87 -22.76 -25.98
CA ASP A 257 -8.86 -21.97 -26.68
C ASP A 257 -7.45 -22.50 -26.37
N PRO A 258 -7.04 -23.61 -26.99
CA PRO A 258 -5.75 -24.24 -26.73
C PRO A 258 -4.61 -23.42 -27.33
N PHE A 259 -3.39 -23.63 -26.83
CA PHE A 259 -2.20 -23.04 -27.45
C PHE A 259 -2.05 -23.53 -28.90
N LYS A 260 -1.82 -22.60 -29.82
CA LYS A 260 -1.62 -22.85 -31.25
C LYS A 260 -0.36 -22.16 -31.70
N VAL A 261 0.41 -22.82 -32.56
CA VAL A 261 1.52 -22.16 -33.26
C VAL A 261 0.92 -21.36 -34.41
N GLU A 262 1.29 -20.08 -34.52
CA GLU A 262 0.91 -19.21 -35.63
C GLU A 262 1.50 -19.69 -36.95
N ASP A 263 0.78 -19.41 -38.04
CA ASP A 263 1.23 -19.76 -39.38
C ASP A 263 2.62 -19.14 -39.65
N LEU A 264 3.54 -19.95 -40.19
CA LEU A 264 4.92 -19.58 -40.51
C LEU A 264 5.79 -19.18 -39.32
N ALA A 265 5.33 -19.36 -38.08
CA ALA A 265 6.06 -18.84 -36.94
C ALA A 265 7.32 -19.67 -36.58
N ILE A 266 7.35 -20.95 -36.95
CA ILE A 266 8.53 -21.81 -36.86
C ILE A 266 9.42 -21.57 -38.07
N VAL A 267 10.43 -20.72 -37.89
CA VAL A 267 11.50 -20.49 -38.86
C VAL A 267 12.72 -21.36 -38.52
N THR A 268 13.65 -21.50 -39.47
CA THR A 268 14.83 -22.37 -39.32
C THR A 268 15.63 -22.09 -38.05
N ASP A 269 15.81 -20.81 -37.68
CA ASP A 269 16.55 -20.42 -36.47
C ASP A 269 15.88 -20.88 -35.15
N LYS A 270 14.58 -21.22 -35.19
CA LYS A 270 13.84 -21.77 -34.04
C LYS A 270 13.94 -23.31 -33.94
N LEU A 271 14.50 -23.96 -34.96
CA LEU A 271 14.79 -25.38 -34.93
C LEU A 271 16.28 -25.58 -34.69
N ALA A 272 16.62 -26.16 -33.54
CA ALA A 272 17.99 -26.61 -33.30
C ALA A 272 18.40 -27.64 -34.35
N ALA A 273 19.71 -27.82 -34.54
CA ALA A 273 20.22 -28.92 -35.34
C ALA A 273 19.62 -30.25 -34.85
N ASP A 274 19.20 -31.10 -35.78
CA ASP A 274 18.55 -32.39 -35.52
C ASP A 274 17.22 -32.32 -34.72
N ALA A 275 16.61 -31.13 -34.62
CA ALA A 275 15.33 -30.98 -33.93
C ALA A 275 14.18 -31.72 -34.64
N VAL A 276 14.22 -31.85 -35.96
CA VAL A 276 13.27 -32.64 -36.75
C VAL A 276 13.89 -34.00 -37.03
N THR A 277 13.46 -35.01 -36.28
CA THR A 277 13.92 -36.41 -36.38
C THR A 277 12.95 -37.21 -37.25
N ASN A 278 13.36 -38.41 -37.71
CA ASN A 278 12.48 -39.30 -38.47
C ASN A 278 11.16 -39.59 -37.74
N ASP A 279 11.19 -39.81 -36.42
CA ASP A 279 9.98 -40.04 -35.61
C ASP A 279 8.99 -38.85 -35.62
N LYS A 280 9.44 -37.64 -35.96
CA LYS A 280 8.61 -36.44 -36.07
C LYS A 280 8.06 -36.23 -37.49
N LEU A 281 8.59 -36.92 -38.48
CA LEU A 281 8.09 -36.92 -39.85
C LEU A 281 7.08 -38.06 -39.97
N ALA A 282 5.83 -37.73 -40.28
CA ALA A 282 4.86 -38.76 -40.63
C ALA A 282 5.31 -39.52 -41.89
N ASP A 283 4.84 -40.75 -42.05
CA ASP A 283 5.10 -41.54 -43.26
C ASP A 283 4.66 -40.75 -44.50
N ASN A 284 5.56 -40.61 -45.47
CA ASN A 284 5.39 -39.82 -46.71
C ASN A 284 5.28 -38.29 -46.51
N ALA A 285 5.67 -37.74 -45.35
CA ALA A 285 5.66 -36.29 -45.13
C ALA A 285 6.63 -35.52 -46.05
N VAL A 286 7.73 -36.16 -46.48
CA VAL A 286 8.70 -35.59 -47.42
C VAL A 286 8.32 -36.01 -48.83
N GLN A 287 7.84 -35.05 -49.63
CA GLN A 287 7.46 -35.20 -51.03
C GLN A 287 8.53 -34.61 -51.97
N THR A 288 8.35 -34.80 -53.28
CA THR A 288 9.32 -34.36 -54.30
C THR A 288 9.64 -32.86 -54.21
N GLU A 289 8.66 -32.01 -53.91
CA GLU A 289 8.87 -30.57 -53.74
C GLU A 289 9.73 -30.21 -52.52
N ASN A 290 9.88 -31.12 -51.56
CA ASN A 290 10.72 -30.94 -50.39
C ASN A 290 12.18 -31.34 -50.67
N ILE A 291 12.45 -32.06 -51.77
CA ILE A 291 13.77 -32.54 -52.14
C ILE A 291 14.32 -31.66 -53.27
N VAL A 292 15.49 -31.07 -53.05
CA VAL A 292 16.17 -30.27 -54.08
C VAL A 292 16.79 -31.21 -55.12
N ASN A 293 16.62 -30.89 -56.41
CA ASN A 293 17.17 -31.72 -57.48
C ASN A 293 18.69 -31.89 -57.35
N GLY A 294 19.14 -33.15 -57.40
CA GLY A 294 20.56 -33.52 -57.34
C GLY A 294 21.15 -33.59 -55.93
N THR A 295 20.37 -33.41 -54.86
CA THR A 295 20.88 -33.55 -53.48
C THR A 295 20.88 -34.96 -52.94
N ILE A 296 20.13 -35.88 -53.56
CA ILE A 296 20.22 -37.31 -53.24
C ILE A 296 21.46 -37.87 -53.93
N LEU A 297 22.50 -38.16 -53.14
CA LEU A 297 23.73 -38.74 -53.60
C LEU A 297 23.63 -40.26 -53.66
N THR A 298 24.59 -40.90 -54.33
CA THR A 298 24.61 -42.36 -54.45
C THR A 298 24.72 -43.07 -53.10
N GLU A 299 25.34 -42.43 -52.10
CA GLU A 299 25.43 -42.94 -50.72
C GLU A 299 24.10 -42.85 -49.95
N ASP A 300 23.19 -41.97 -50.35
CA ASP A 300 21.85 -41.85 -49.74
C ASP A 300 20.89 -42.94 -50.25
N ILE A 301 21.23 -43.56 -51.39
CA ILE A 301 20.47 -44.65 -51.99
C ILE A 301 21.01 -45.96 -51.42
N ALA A 302 20.11 -46.78 -50.86
CA ALA A 302 20.47 -48.12 -50.41
C ALA A 302 21.10 -48.91 -51.57
N SER A 303 22.28 -49.47 -51.33
CA SER A 303 22.99 -50.31 -52.30
C SER A 303 22.15 -51.54 -52.67
N GLY A 304 22.05 -51.84 -53.97
CA GLY A 304 21.49 -53.10 -54.46
C GLY A 304 22.38 -54.33 -54.16
N GLY A 305 23.62 -54.12 -53.73
CA GLY A 305 24.63 -55.16 -53.54
C GLY A 305 25.78 -55.05 -54.55
N ASN A 306 26.67 -56.04 -54.53
CA ASN A 306 27.79 -56.09 -55.48
C ASN A 306 27.27 -56.34 -56.90
N ASP A 307 27.97 -55.78 -57.88
CA ASP A 307 27.68 -55.95 -59.31
C ASP A 307 26.24 -55.60 -59.74
N GLN A 308 25.58 -54.69 -59.01
CA GLN A 308 24.26 -54.18 -59.38
C GLN A 308 24.36 -52.80 -60.05
N VAL A 309 23.43 -52.51 -60.96
CA VAL A 309 23.30 -51.22 -61.63
C VAL A 309 21.90 -50.69 -61.40
N LEU A 310 21.79 -49.43 -60.96
CA LEU A 310 20.51 -48.76 -60.83
C LEU A 310 20.03 -48.35 -62.23
N VAL A 311 18.88 -48.88 -62.62
CA VAL A 311 18.25 -48.57 -63.89
C VAL A 311 16.84 -48.05 -63.67
N THR A 312 16.28 -47.49 -64.73
CA THR A 312 14.84 -47.22 -64.80
C THR A 312 14.27 -48.09 -65.90
N ASP A 313 13.25 -48.88 -65.59
CA ASP A 313 12.61 -49.75 -66.56
C ASP A 313 11.75 -48.95 -67.57
N ALA A 314 11.14 -49.64 -68.54
CA ALA A 314 10.28 -49.01 -69.54
C ALA A 314 8.99 -48.40 -68.96
N THR A 315 8.63 -48.74 -67.71
CA THR A 315 7.46 -48.18 -67.01
C THR A 315 7.80 -46.98 -66.13
N GLY A 316 9.10 -46.65 -65.99
CA GLY A 316 9.58 -45.57 -65.14
C GLY A 316 9.91 -46.02 -63.71
N ALA A 317 9.83 -47.31 -63.40
CA ALA A 317 10.19 -47.85 -62.10
C ALA A 317 11.72 -47.93 -61.96
N VAL A 318 12.23 -47.42 -60.84
CA VAL A 318 13.65 -47.52 -60.50
C VAL A 318 13.89 -48.89 -59.87
N GLU A 319 14.86 -49.63 -60.40
CA GLU A 319 15.21 -50.97 -59.91
C GLU A 319 16.73 -51.16 -59.97
N TRP A 320 17.27 -51.95 -59.04
CA TRP A 320 18.62 -52.46 -59.13
C TRP A 320 18.61 -53.79 -59.89
N ILE A 321 19.33 -53.87 -61.01
CA ILE A 321 19.48 -55.10 -61.79
C ILE A 321 20.92 -55.60 -61.73
N ASP A 322 21.13 -56.91 -61.89
CA ASP A 322 22.48 -57.46 -61.96
C ASP A 322 23.19 -56.94 -63.22
N LYS A 323 24.47 -56.61 -63.12
CA LYS A 323 25.27 -56.18 -64.26
C LYS A 323 25.29 -57.24 -65.38
N SER A 324 25.14 -58.51 -65.04
CA SER A 324 25.05 -59.62 -65.99
C SER A 324 23.70 -59.75 -66.68
N ASP A 325 22.65 -59.10 -66.16
CA ASP A 325 21.34 -59.00 -66.82
C ASP A 325 21.35 -58.02 -67.99
N PHE A 326 22.37 -57.17 -68.09
CA PHE A 326 22.61 -56.47 -69.34
C PHE A 326 23.08 -57.47 -70.38
N ASP A 327 22.26 -57.68 -71.42
CA ASP A 327 22.71 -58.30 -72.67
C ASP A 327 24.01 -57.66 -73.15
N ALA A 328 24.81 -58.40 -73.93
CA ALA A 328 26.12 -57.97 -74.43
C ALA A 328 26.12 -56.50 -74.85
N ILE A 329 26.67 -55.60 -74.03
CA ILE A 329 26.60 -54.17 -74.33
C ILE A 329 27.65 -53.88 -75.41
N ALA A 330 27.21 -53.34 -76.56
CA ALA A 330 28.11 -52.71 -77.52
C ALA A 330 28.99 -51.69 -76.80
N ASP A 331 30.30 -51.80 -76.92
CA ASP A 331 31.23 -50.80 -76.37
C ASP A 331 31.10 -49.44 -77.07
N GLN A 332 30.30 -49.38 -78.14
CA GLN A 332 30.05 -48.22 -79.01
C GLN A 332 31.30 -47.67 -79.69
N VAL A 333 32.39 -48.46 -79.70
CA VAL A 333 33.67 -48.09 -80.29
C VAL A 333 34.13 -49.14 -81.30
N THR A 334 34.13 -50.42 -80.94
CA THR A 334 34.50 -51.53 -81.82
C THR A 334 33.31 -52.37 -82.23
N ILE A 335 32.26 -52.37 -81.41
CA ILE A 335 30.96 -52.98 -81.70
C ILE A 335 29.90 -51.91 -81.46
N THR A 336 29.09 -51.63 -82.46
CA THR A 336 27.97 -50.67 -82.40
C THR A 336 26.64 -51.37 -82.60
N GLY A 337 25.54 -50.64 -82.39
CA GLY A 337 24.18 -51.16 -82.52
C GLY A 337 23.59 -51.57 -81.18
N LEU A 338 22.26 -51.58 -81.10
CA LEU A 338 21.52 -51.84 -79.87
C LEU A 338 21.31 -53.33 -79.55
N GLY A 339 21.82 -54.24 -80.38
CA GLY A 339 21.62 -55.69 -80.22
C GLY A 339 20.18 -56.17 -80.49
N THR A 340 19.32 -55.28 -80.99
CA THR A 340 17.93 -55.62 -81.31
C THR A 340 17.82 -56.22 -82.71
N ALA A 341 16.71 -56.89 -83.02
CA ALA A 341 16.47 -57.38 -84.38
C ALA A 341 16.45 -56.25 -85.44
N ALA A 342 16.05 -55.04 -85.05
CA ALA A 342 16.01 -53.86 -85.92
C ALA A 342 17.38 -53.15 -86.01
N ASP A 343 18.20 -53.26 -84.98
CA ASP A 343 19.55 -52.69 -84.92
C ASP A 343 20.51 -53.69 -84.24
N PRO A 344 20.96 -54.73 -84.98
CA PRO A 344 21.82 -55.76 -84.44
C PRO A 344 23.21 -55.22 -84.17
N PHE A 345 23.97 -55.92 -83.32
CA PHE A 345 25.39 -55.59 -83.13
C PHE A 345 26.16 -55.69 -84.45
N LYS A 346 26.92 -54.65 -84.75
CA LYS A 346 27.79 -54.54 -85.92
C LYS A 346 29.20 -54.30 -85.46
N VAL A 347 30.14 -54.95 -86.12
CA VAL A 347 31.55 -54.62 -85.97
C VAL A 347 31.83 -53.41 -86.85
N GLU A 348 32.43 -52.37 -86.29
CA GLU A 348 32.75 -51.16 -87.05
C GLU A 348 33.80 -51.41 -88.13
N ASP A 349 33.84 -50.52 -89.13
CA ASP A 349 34.85 -50.57 -90.17
C ASP A 349 36.26 -50.58 -89.55
N LEU A 350 37.12 -51.48 -90.05
CA LEU A 350 38.48 -51.69 -89.55
C LEU A 350 38.58 -52.20 -88.10
N ALA A 351 37.47 -52.54 -87.44
CA ALA A 351 37.53 -53.05 -86.07
C ALA A 351 38.05 -54.49 -86.01
N ILE A 352 38.08 -55.26 -87.10
CA ILE A 352 38.86 -56.51 -87.20
C ILE A 352 40.17 -56.23 -87.94
N VAL A 353 41.28 -56.29 -87.20
CA VAL A 353 42.65 -56.19 -87.74
C VAL A 353 43.37 -57.53 -87.60
N THR A 354 44.49 -57.72 -88.29
CA THR A 354 45.24 -58.99 -88.28
C THR A 354 45.58 -59.47 -86.87
N ASP A 355 45.96 -58.58 -85.95
CA ASP A 355 46.27 -58.93 -84.55
C ASP A 355 45.07 -59.48 -83.77
N LYS A 356 43.84 -59.21 -84.23
CA LYS A 356 42.59 -59.76 -83.65
C LYS A 356 42.23 -61.13 -84.22
N LEU A 357 42.90 -61.56 -85.28
CA LEU A 357 42.74 -62.89 -85.86
C LEU A 357 43.89 -63.78 -85.37
N ALA A 358 43.56 -64.84 -84.64
CA ALA A 358 44.54 -65.87 -84.32
C ALA A 358 45.11 -66.48 -85.61
N ALA A 359 46.31 -67.07 -85.52
CA ALA A 359 46.86 -67.87 -86.62
C ALA A 359 45.82 -68.93 -87.05
N ASP A 360 45.65 -69.10 -88.36
CA ASP A 360 44.67 -70.02 -88.98
C ASP A 360 43.19 -69.73 -88.63
N ALA A 361 42.87 -68.56 -88.06
CA ALA A 361 41.47 -68.21 -87.74
C ALA A 361 40.61 -68.11 -89.01
N VAL A 362 41.17 -67.66 -90.13
CA VAL A 362 40.51 -67.63 -91.44
C VAL A 362 40.81 -68.95 -92.15
N THR A 363 39.87 -69.88 -92.09
CA THR A 363 39.95 -71.21 -92.72
C THR A 363 39.31 -71.19 -94.11
N ASN A 364 39.59 -72.19 -94.95
CA ASN A 364 38.97 -72.30 -96.28
C ASN A 364 37.43 -72.23 -96.21
N ASP A 365 36.79 -72.89 -95.24
CA ASP A 365 35.33 -72.83 -95.06
C ASP A 365 34.79 -71.43 -94.74
N LYS A 366 35.63 -70.49 -94.28
CA LYS A 366 35.26 -69.09 -94.02
C LYS A 366 35.46 -68.18 -95.23
N LEU A 367 36.18 -68.65 -96.25
CA LEU A 367 36.38 -67.96 -97.52
C LEU A 367 35.32 -68.47 -98.49
N ALA A 368 34.43 -67.59 -98.94
CA ALA A 368 33.50 -67.95 -100.01
C ALA A 368 34.25 -68.31 -101.30
N ASP A 369 33.63 -69.10 -102.17
CA ASP A 369 34.19 -69.40 -103.49
C ASP A 369 34.54 -68.10 -104.23
N ASN A 370 35.78 -67.99 -104.72
CA ASN A 370 36.35 -66.79 -105.37
C ASN A 370 36.54 -65.57 -104.45
N ALA A 371 36.45 -65.70 -103.12
CA ALA A 371 36.72 -64.59 -102.19
C ALA A 371 38.16 -64.08 -102.27
N VAL A 372 39.12 -64.95 -102.59
CA VAL A 372 40.52 -64.59 -102.82
C VAL A 372 40.72 -64.33 -104.32
N GLN A 373 40.88 -63.06 -104.67
CA GLN A 373 41.14 -62.57 -106.01
C GLN A 373 42.64 -62.30 -106.21
N THR A 374 43.06 -62.01 -107.45
CA THR A 374 44.48 -61.80 -107.80
C THR A 374 45.14 -60.70 -106.96
N GLU A 375 44.42 -59.61 -106.66
CA GLU A 375 44.92 -58.53 -105.81
C GLU A 375 45.15 -58.94 -104.34
N ASN A 376 44.55 -60.04 -103.88
CA ASN A 376 44.75 -60.58 -102.54
C ASN A 376 46.01 -61.46 -102.45
N ILE A 377 46.55 -61.90 -103.59
CA ILE A 377 47.71 -62.77 -103.68
C ILE A 377 48.93 -61.92 -104.05
N VAL A 378 49.97 -61.96 -103.19
CA VAL A 378 51.23 -61.28 -103.50
C VAL A 378 51.95 -62.01 -104.63
N ASN A 379 52.44 -61.28 -105.64
CA ASN A 379 53.13 -61.88 -106.77
C ASN A 379 54.32 -62.76 -106.32
N GLY A 380 54.34 -64.01 -106.81
CA GLY A 380 55.40 -64.98 -106.53
C GLY A 380 55.29 -65.72 -105.20
N THR A 381 54.23 -65.53 -104.41
CA THR A 381 54.04 -66.27 -103.14
C THR A 381 53.34 -67.62 -103.29
N ILE A 382 52.65 -67.85 -104.40
CA ILE A 382 52.13 -69.18 -104.74
C ILE A 382 53.29 -70.00 -105.29
N LEU A 383 53.74 -70.98 -104.50
CA LEU A 383 54.80 -71.89 -104.90
C LEU A 383 54.23 -73.02 -105.75
N THR A 384 55.09 -73.74 -106.47
CA THR A 384 54.66 -74.87 -107.31
C THR A 384 54.01 -75.99 -106.49
N GLU A 385 54.36 -76.14 -105.22
CA GLU A 385 53.71 -77.07 -104.28
C GLU A 385 52.28 -76.67 -103.87
N ASP A 386 51.92 -75.38 -104.00
CA ASP A 386 50.58 -74.86 -103.68
C ASP A 386 49.60 -75.07 -104.84
N ILE A 387 50.11 -75.40 -106.03
CA ILE A 387 49.33 -75.68 -107.23
C ILE A 387 49.22 -77.20 -107.40
N ALA A 388 48.01 -77.69 -107.69
CA ALA A 388 47.82 -79.12 -107.99
C ALA A 388 48.74 -79.57 -109.13
N SER A 389 49.54 -80.62 -108.90
CA SER A 389 50.43 -81.19 -109.91
C SER A 389 49.65 -81.69 -111.13
N GLY A 390 50.15 -81.40 -112.33
CA GLY A 390 49.64 -81.99 -113.58
C GLY A 390 49.90 -83.51 -113.68
N GLY A 391 50.86 -84.03 -112.92
CA GLY A 391 51.31 -85.42 -112.99
C GLY A 391 52.81 -85.54 -113.16
N ASN A 392 53.30 -86.77 -113.35
CA ASN A 392 54.72 -87.03 -113.60
C ASN A 392 55.13 -86.44 -114.95
N ASP A 393 56.31 -85.81 -114.98
CA ASP A 393 56.91 -85.23 -116.18
C ASP A 393 56.04 -84.19 -116.90
N GLN A 394 55.27 -83.38 -116.16
CA GLN A 394 54.55 -82.24 -116.73
C GLN A 394 55.12 -80.89 -116.27
N VAL A 395 55.06 -79.89 -117.15
CA VAL A 395 55.40 -78.49 -116.85
C VAL A 395 54.19 -77.61 -117.09
N LEU A 396 53.95 -76.66 -116.18
CA LEU A 396 52.92 -75.65 -116.33
C LEU A 396 53.41 -74.61 -117.33
N VAL A 397 52.71 -74.46 -118.44
CA VAL A 397 53.03 -73.45 -119.45
C VAL A 397 51.84 -72.53 -119.64
N THR A 398 52.14 -71.31 -120.07
CA THR A 398 51.14 -70.38 -120.58
C THR A 398 51.27 -70.34 -122.09
N ASP A 399 50.19 -70.63 -122.79
CA ASP A 399 50.18 -70.58 -124.25
C ASP A 399 50.15 -69.13 -124.77
N ALA A 400 50.16 -68.96 -126.09
CA ALA A 400 50.11 -67.65 -126.73
C ALA A 400 48.78 -66.88 -126.51
N THR A 401 47.74 -67.55 -125.99
CA THR A 401 46.43 -66.96 -125.67
C THR A 401 46.29 -66.57 -124.20
N GLY A 402 47.28 -66.91 -123.36
CA GLY A 402 47.26 -66.67 -121.92
C GLY A 402 46.60 -67.80 -121.12
N ALA A 403 46.22 -68.91 -121.77
CA ALA A 403 45.68 -70.08 -121.09
C ALA A 403 46.82 -70.85 -120.41
N VAL A 404 46.58 -71.25 -119.16
CA VAL A 404 47.53 -72.02 -118.36
C VAL A 404 47.16 -73.49 -118.48
N GLU A 405 48.10 -74.31 -118.95
CA GLU A 405 47.93 -75.77 -119.09
C GLU A 405 49.15 -76.55 -118.64
N TRP A 406 48.93 -77.77 -118.19
CA TRP A 406 50.00 -78.73 -117.93
C TRP A 406 50.33 -79.45 -119.23
N ILE A 407 51.60 -79.40 -119.65
CA ILE A 407 52.09 -80.13 -120.83
C ILE A 407 53.15 -81.15 -120.43
N ASP A 408 53.23 -82.26 -121.16
CA ASP A 408 54.31 -83.22 -120.99
C ASP A 408 55.66 -82.58 -121.33
N LYS A 409 56.64 -82.86 -120.47
CA LYS A 409 58.02 -82.45 -120.62
C LYS A 409 58.63 -83.26 -121.76
N ALA A 410 58.78 -82.61 -122.91
CA ALA A 410 59.40 -83.18 -124.11
C ALA A 410 60.86 -83.62 -123.91
#